data_AF-A0A920S0Q5-F1
#
_entry.id   AF-A0A920S0Q5-F1
#
_cell.length_a   1.000
_cell.length_b   1.000
_cell.length_c   1.000
_cell.angle_alpha   90.00
_cell.angle_beta   90.00
_cell.angle_gamma   90.00
#
_symmetry.space_group_name_H-M   'P 1'
#
loop_
_entity.id
_entity.type
_entity.pdbx_description
1 polymer ?
#
loop_
_entity_poly.entity_id
_entity_poly.type
_entity_poly.pdbx_seq_one_letter_code
_entity_poly.pdbx_strand_id
1 'polypeptide(L)' 'MEGTDICFAPVLNMAEAPEPPTQQSKRYIYRIGRNCSASPSPKILKNTPEANPPLLLWGTYGRSFEKHRHAGFGY' A
#
# COMPACT_ATOMS: atom_id res chain seq x y z
N MET A 1 -32.68 -0.63 -15.33
CA MET A 1 -31.59 0.36 -15.47
C MET A 1 -30.29 -0.35 -15.77
N GLU A 2 -30.07 -1.52 -15.19
CA GLU A 2 -29.28 -2.57 -15.84
C GLU A 2 -29.87 -2.82 -17.26
N GLY A 3 -29.01 -2.83 -18.29
CA GLY A 3 -29.40 -2.97 -19.71
C GLY A 3 -29.44 -1.67 -20.54
N THR A 4 -29.06 -0.51 -19.97
CA THR A 4 -28.87 0.75 -20.73
C THR A 4 -27.38 1.15 -20.74
N ASP A 5 -26.89 1.81 -21.79
CA ASP A 5 -25.50 2.32 -21.91
C ASP A 5 -25.18 3.51 -20.97
N ILE A 6 -25.99 3.71 -19.94
CA ILE A 6 -25.77 4.75 -18.94
C ILE A 6 -24.84 4.18 -17.88
N CYS A 7 -23.62 4.72 -17.81
CA CYS A 7 -22.63 4.35 -16.80
C CYS A 7 -23.11 4.74 -15.40
N PHE A 8 -23.31 3.74 -14.54
CA PHE A 8 -23.62 3.92 -13.13
C PHE A 8 -22.53 3.28 -12.26
N ALA A 9 -22.16 3.97 -11.19
CA ALA A 9 -21.28 3.43 -10.15
C ALA A 9 -21.81 3.86 -8.77
N PRO A 10 -21.78 2.98 -7.78
CA PRO A 10 -22.22 3.32 -6.43
C PRO A 10 -21.25 4.32 -5.79
N VAL A 11 -21.79 5.19 -4.94
CA VAL A 11 -20.98 6.00 -4.03
C VAL A 11 -20.63 5.12 -2.84
N LEU A 12 -19.34 4.85 -2.64
CA LEU A 12 -18.84 4.00 -1.56
C LEU A 12 -18.30 4.84 -0.41
N ASN A 13 -18.54 4.41 0.82
CA ASN A 13 -17.83 4.96 1.97
C ASN A 13 -16.44 4.31 2.15
N MET A 14 -15.64 4.81 3.09
CA MET A 14 -14.28 4.31 3.32
C MET A 14 -14.20 2.86 3.83
N ALA A 15 -15.28 2.35 4.44
CA ALA A 15 -15.35 0.96 4.89
C ALA A 15 -15.69 0.00 3.73
N GLU A 16 -16.53 0.44 2.79
CA GLU A 16 -16.94 -0.31 1.60
C GLU A 16 -15.91 -0.24 0.46
N ALA A 17 -15.17 0.86 0.35
CA ALA A 17 -14.20 1.07 -0.73
C ALA A 17 -13.20 -0.09 -0.98
N PRO A 18 -12.72 -0.85 0.03
CA PRO A 18 -11.84 -2.00 -0.17
C PRO A 18 -12.55 -3.29 -0.63
N GLU A 19 -13.88 -3.37 -0.51
CA GLU A 19 -14.65 -4.60 -0.70
C GLU A 19 -14.89 -5.02 -2.17
N PRO A 20 -15.11 -4.10 -3.14
CA PRO A 20 -15.41 -4.49 -4.51
C PRO A 20 -14.38 -5.46 -5.12
N PRO A 21 -14.83 -6.44 -5.95
CA PRO A 21 -13.94 -7.47 -6.49
C PRO A 21 -12.80 -6.91 -7.33
N THR A 22 -13.01 -5.76 -7.97
CA THR A 22 -11.98 -5.03 -8.73
C THR A 22 -10.91 -4.41 -7.84
N GLN A 23 -11.27 -3.95 -6.63
CA GLN A 23 -10.34 -3.37 -5.65
C GLN A 23 -9.48 -4.47 -5.02
N GLN A 24 -10.07 -5.62 -4.69
CA GLN A 24 -9.39 -6.78 -4.12
C GLN A 24 -8.44 -7.45 -5.10
N SER A 25 -8.91 -7.77 -6.31
CA SER A 25 -8.09 -8.41 -7.36
C SER A 25 -6.89 -7.56 -7.75
N LYS A 26 -7.08 -6.23 -7.79
CA LYS A 26 -6.03 -5.27 -8.09
C LYS A 26 -5.31 -4.78 -6.84
N ARG A 27 -5.62 -5.24 -5.63
CA ARG A 27 -4.98 -4.80 -4.38
C ARG A 27 -4.78 -3.27 -4.32
N TYR A 28 -5.76 -2.49 -4.76
CA TYR A 28 -5.64 -1.02 -4.86
C TYR A 28 -5.70 -0.35 -3.50
N ILE A 29 -6.48 -0.93 -2.58
CA ILE A 29 -6.51 -0.56 -1.18
C ILE A 29 -6.09 -1.79 -0.39
N TYR A 30 -5.15 -1.62 0.53
CA TYR A 30 -4.64 -2.69 1.37
C TYR A 30 -4.57 -2.24 2.83
N ARG A 31 -4.61 -3.22 3.73
CA ARG A 31 -4.66 -2.99 5.17
C ARG A 31 -3.26 -3.13 5.77
N ILE A 32 -2.80 -2.09 6.46
CA ILE A 32 -1.55 -2.09 7.25
C ILE A 32 -1.94 -1.91 8.72
N GLY A 33 -1.90 -3.00 9.48
CA GLY A 33 -2.39 -3.01 10.85
C GLY A 33 -3.88 -2.64 10.93
N ARG A 34 -4.22 -1.57 11.65
CA ARG A 34 -5.60 -1.07 11.79
C ARG A 34 -6.01 -0.09 10.69
N ASN A 35 -5.10 0.31 9.82
CA ASN A 35 -5.33 1.38 8.85
C ASN A 35 -5.49 0.81 7.42
N CYS A 36 -6.28 1.48 6.60
CA CYS A 36 -6.36 1.24 5.17
C CYS A 36 -5.52 2.28 4.43
N SER A 37 -4.70 1.82 3.48
CA SER A 37 -3.84 2.65 2.65
C SER A 37 -4.00 2.29 1.18
N ALA A 38 -3.79 3.27 0.30
CA ALA A 38 -3.77 3.02 -1.14
C ALA A 38 -2.43 2.41 -1.57
N SER A 39 -2.48 1.43 -2.46
CA SER A 39 -1.29 0.85 -3.10
C SER A 39 -0.59 1.88 -3.99
N PRO A 40 0.74 1.81 -4.15
CA PRO A 40 1.44 2.62 -5.13
C PRO A 40 0.81 2.48 -6.52
N SER A 41 0.62 3.61 -7.19
CA SER A 41 0.00 3.69 -8.52
C SER A 41 0.81 4.66 -9.41
N PRO A 42 1.02 4.35 -10.70
CA PRO A 42 0.56 3.18 -11.45
C PRO A 42 1.34 1.90 -11.12
N LYS A 43 0.74 0.74 -11.44
CA LYS A 43 1.41 -0.55 -11.31
C LYS A 43 2.35 -0.79 -12.48
N ILE A 44 3.63 -1.03 -12.19
CA ILE A 44 4.62 -1.43 -13.18
C ILE A 44 4.54 -2.96 -13.34
N LEU A 45 4.22 -3.45 -14.54
CA LEU A 45 3.98 -4.88 -14.82
C LEU A 45 5.13 -5.80 -14.36
N LYS A 46 6.38 -5.31 -14.43
CA LYS A 46 7.59 -6.08 -14.13
C LYS A 46 8.07 -5.97 -12.68
N ASN A 47 7.44 -5.13 -11.85
CA ASN A 47 7.87 -4.92 -10.48
C ASN A 47 6.69 -5.15 -9.52
N THR A 48 6.87 -6.03 -8.54
CA THR A 48 5.90 -6.13 -7.45
C THR A 48 6.20 -4.99 -6.48
N PRO A 49 5.28 -4.02 -6.31
CA PRO A 49 5.53 -2.94 -5.37
C PRO A 49 5.64 -3.54 -3.97
N GLU A 50 6.78 -3.31 -3.31
CA GLU A 50 6.91 -3.58 -1.89
C GLU A 50 5.85 -2.74 -1.15
N ALA A 51 5.10 -3.38 -0.25
CA ALA A 51 4.15 -2.65 0.58
C ALA A 51 4.90 -1.60 1.40
N ASN A 52 4.35 -0.39 1.52
CA ASN A 52 5.01 0.65 2.31
C ASN A 52 5.25 0.10 3.72
N PRO A 53 6.48 0.21 4.27
CA PRO A 53 6.71 -0.14 5.65
C PRO A 53 5.77 0.68 6.54
N PRO A 54 5.32 0.11 7.68
CA PRO A 54 4.51 0.86 8.62
C PRO A 54 5.22 2.16 9.01
N LEU A 55 4.44 3.19 9.30
CA LEU A 55 4.97 4.50 9.71
C LEU A 55 6.02 4.30 10.80
N LEU A 56 7.22 4.81 10.53
CA LEU A 56 8.31 4.73 11.49
C LEU A 56 8.00 5.65 12.67
N LEU A 57 7.97 5.08 13.86
CA LEU A 57 7.93 5.86 15.08
C LEU A 57 9.29 6.57 15.25
N TRP A 58 9.27 7.80 15.74
CA TRP A 58 10.50 8.54 16.05
C TRP A 58 11.46 7.72 16.91
N GLY A 59 12.76 7.71 16.56
CA GLY A 59 13.81 7.00 17.30
C GLY A 59 13.95 5.50 16.99
N THR A 60 13.05 4.89 16.21
CA THR A 60 13.13 3.45 15.86
C THR A 60 14.28 3.11 14.91
N TYR A 61 14.75 4.08 14.11
CA TYR A 61 15.80 3.85 13.12
C TYR A 61 17.23 4.00 13.67
N GLY A 62 17.39 4.68 14.81
CA GLY A 62 18.71 5.00 15.37
C GLY A 62 19.55 3.77 15.73
N ARG A 63 18.91 2.65 16.10
CA ARG A 63 19.60 1.40 16.46
C ARG A 63 20.02 0.53 15.27
N SER A 64 19.40 0.70 14.09
CA SER A 64 19.70 -0.13 12.92
C SER A 64 20.92 0.37 12.15
N PHE A 65 21.17 1.69 12.14
CA PHE A 65 22.38 2.26 11.54
C PHE A 65 23.66 1.98 12.36
N GLU A 66 23.55 1.98 13.70
CA GLU A 66 24.68 1.69 14.60
C GLU A 66 25.27 0.29 14.33
N LYS A 67 24.40 -0.69 14.05
CA LYS A 67 24.80 -2.10 13.83
C LYS A 67 25.59 -2.31 12.54
N HIS A 68 25.45 -1.44 11.55
CA HIS A 68 26.23 -1.47 10.30
C HIS A 68 27.44 -0.53 10.32
N ARG A 69 27.55 0.38 11.30
CA ARG A 69 28.71 1.29 11.43
C ARG A 69 30.01 0.57 11.84
N HIS A 70 29.90 -0.65 12.35
CA HIS A 70 31.04 -1.49 12.76
C HIS A 70 31.52 -2.49 11.70
N ALA A 71 30.87 -2.56 10.53
CA ALA A 71 31.36 -3.36 9.39
C ALA A 71 32.16 -2.44 8.46
N GLY A 72 33.48 -2.50 8.58
CA GLY A 72 34.45 -1.53 8.08
C GLY A 72 34.32 -1.06 6.63
N PHE A 73 34.49 0.26 6.47
CA PHE A 73 35.26 0.83 5.37
C PHE A 73 36.73 0.41 5.57
N GLY A 74 37.11 -0.71 4.96
CA GLY A 74 38.51 -1.03 4.70
C GLY A 74 38.92 -0.40 3.37
N TYR A 75 39.89 0.50 3.42
CA TYR A 75 40.68 0.91 2.26
C TYR A 75 41.70 -0.19 1.94
#